data_AF-A0A933DTF6-F1
#
_entry.id   AF-A0A933DTF6-F1
#
_cell.length_a   1.000
_cell.length_b   1.000
_cell.length_c   1.000
_cell.angle_alpha   90.00
_cell.angle_beta   90.00
_cell.angle_gamma   90.00
#
_symmetry.space_group_name_H-M   'P 1'
#
loop_
_entity.id
_entity.type
_entity.pdbx_description
1 polymer ?
#
loop_
_entity_poly.entity_id
_entity_poly.type
_entity_poly.pdbx_seq_one_letter_code
_entity_poly.pdbx_strand_id
1 'polypeptide(L)'
;MPGDDHIETPLHPAAHLSDYGAQWLVRRYGREKYGRPIPGNRVVIIGRGGYDEHDPAYLPDPTSRERECEATLVAKDLGVFERPELREVLEYTLAVDAFGQGKGVLKLGRLVEQLHNTLPSWRVEQWTELLLDAMVFSVLEWERFLAVAPSRETVLSLLKSSFDRATDGFAHEATKHRLQEVVDRYRSQRLWAPFCLPHCMAVVGAFLVRRLSRRRTSRALVAWAQEAFLAELEWQRRYFEAAQDHDRAEECSLMIRGEEVIVYFIHSDQQRIHSRFFHESQWIVLVVARRSTGHVQIFRRRSAPLRISTESVVAFLRSRELEKLGEPPAQWKDLVSPAGPEGAGRKWFYHKPTESIFNGGLTAPDVVSTLLTDEEIRDCIIRGLDDQYLPTRRQFSREQAEPRS
;
A
#
# COMPACT_ATOMS: atom_id res chain seq x y z
N MET A 1 28.51 -24.60 6.42
CA MET A 1 27.03 -24.59 6.51
C MET A 1 26.54 -25.43 5.34
N PRO A 2 25.63 -26.40 5.53
CA PRO A 2 24.95 -27.03 4.40
C PRO A 2 24.32 -25.90 3.58
N GLY A 3 24.52 -25.88 2.27
CA GLY A 3 23.95 -24.83 1.41
C GLY A 3 22.44 -24.81 1.62
N ASP A 4 21.91 -23.68 2.06
CA ASP A 4 20.48 -23.59 2.32
C ASP A 4 19.72 -23.77 1.00
N ASP A 5 18.91 -24.83 0.96
CA ASP A 5 17.91 -25.05 -0.08
C ASP A 5 16.88 -23.90 0.00
N HIS A 6 17.09 -22.79 -0.71
CA HIS A 6 16.15 -21.66 -0.77
C HIS A 6 15.48 -21.56 -2.14
N ILE A 7 14.15 -21.38 -2.16
CA ILE A 7 13.41 -20.96 -3.37
C ILE A 7 13.56 -19.45 -3.48
N GLU A 8 14.08 -18.97 -4.60
CA GLU A 8 14.17 -17.53 -4.84
C GLU A 8 12.78 -16.96 -5.11
N THR A 9 12.42 -15.95 -4.33
CA THR A 9 11.11 -15.30 -4.34
C THR A 9 11.32 -13.78 -4.39
N PRO A 10 11.78 -13.24 -5.54
CA PRO A 10 12.02 -11.82 -5.69
C PRO A 10 10.72 -11.05 -5.48
N LEU A 11 10.79 -9.96 -4.73
CA LEU A 11 9.67 -9.05 -4.48
C LEU A 11 9.88 -7.75 -5.25
N HIS A 12 8.79 -7.06 -5.59
CA HIS A 12 8.88 -5.77 -6.26
C HIS A 12 9.33 -4.65 -5.29
N PRO A 13 9.80 -3.48 -5.79
CA PRO A 13 10.34 -2.38 -4.96
C PRO A 13 9.33 -1.67 -4.03
N ALA A 14 8.09 -2.14 -4.00
CA ALA A 14 7.02 -1.57 -3.19
C ALA A 14 6.27 -2.68 -2.43
N ALA A 15 6.97 -3.77 -2.11
CA ALA A 15 6.39 -4.97 -1.53
C ALA A 15 5.63 -4.65 -0.24
N HIS A 16 4.44 -5.23 -0.12
CA HIS A 16 3.53 -5.07 1.00
C HIS A 16 3.19 -6.43 1.64
N LEU A 17 2.19 -6.44 2.53
CA LEU A 17 1.87 -7.61 3.34
C LEU A 17 1.52 -8.85 2.51
N SER A 18 0.83 -8.70 1.37
CA SER A 18 0.48 -9.82 0.50
C SER A 18 1.70 -10.45 -0.16
N ASP A 19 2.70 -9.66 -0.59
CA ASP A 19 3.96 -10.17 -1.13
C ASP A 19 4.73 -11.03 -0.12
N TYR A 20 4.96 -10.49 1.08
CA TYR A 20 5.66 -11.23 2.14
C TYR A 20 4.83 -12.43 2.63
N GLY A 21 3.50 -12.31 2.62
CA GLY A 21 2.58 -13.41 2.92
C GLY A 21 2.69 -14.54 1.89
N ALA A 22 2.67 -14.21 0.61
CA ALA A 22 2.89 -15.14 -0.50
C ALA A 22 4.26 -15.82 -0.40
N GLN A 23 5.30 -15.04 -0.12
CA GLN A 23 6.67 -15.54 0.03
C GLN A 23 6.77 -16.56 1.17
N TRP A 24 6.21 -16.22 2.33
CA TRP A 24 6.14 -17.11 3.48
C TRP A 24 5.36 -18.40 3.17
N LEU A 25 4.23 -18.32 2.45
CA LEU A 25 3.45 -19.49 2.03
C LEU A 25 4.25 -20.43 1.12
N VAL A 26 4.94 -19.89 0.11
CA VAL A 26 5.81 -20.67 -0.79
C VAL A 26 6.87 -21.41 0.00
N ARG A 27 7.53 -20.76 0.96
CA ARG A 27 8.58 -21.39 1.76
C ARG A 27 8.04 -22.44 2.71
N ARG A 28 6.89 -22.17 3.33
CA ARG A 28 6.28 -23.04 4.34
C ARG A 28 5.60 -24.26 3.75
N TYR A 29 4.89 -24.10 2.63
CA TYR A 29 4.03 -25.15 2.04
C TYR A 29 4.45 -25.56 0.62
N GLY A 30 5.30 -24.79 -0.05
CA GLY A 30 5.67 -25.03 -1.44
C GLY A 30 6.55 -26.24 -1.68
N ARG A 31 7.15 -26.86 -0.65
CA ARG A 31 8.05 -28.01 -0.82
C ARG A 31 7.38 -29.21 -1.49
N GLU A 32 6.09 -29.44 -1.23
CA GLU A 32 5.36 -30.56 -1.83
C GLU A 32 5.16 -30.34 -3.34
N LYS A 33 4.78 -29.11 -3.72
CA LYS A 33 4.51 -28.75 -5.11
C LYS A 33 5.77 -28.48 -5.92
N TYR A 34 6.68 -27.69 -5.37
CA TYR A 34 7.90 -27.22 -6.03
C TYR A 34 9.13 -28.07 -5.67
N GLY A 35 8.95 -29.21 -5.00
CA GLY A 35 10.04 -30.11 -4.60
C GLY A 35 11.03 -29.48 -3.61
N ARG A 36 12.20 -30.11 -3.48
CA ARG A 36 13.32 -29.49 -2.74
C ARG A 36 13.90 -28.36 -3.58
N PRO A 37 14.18 -27.20 -2.97
CA PRO A 37 14.89 -26.12 -3.66
C PRO A 37 16.24 -26.63 -4.13
N ILE A 38 16.54 -26.48 -5.42
CA ILE A 38 17.88 -26.74 -5.97
C ILE A 38 18.47 -25.35 -6.20
N PRO A 39 19.62 -24.99 -5.57
CA PRO A 39 20.25 -23.69 -5.75
C PRO A 39 20.34 -23.31 -7.24
N GLY A 40 19.82 -22.13 -7.60
CA GLY A 40 19.91 -21.56 -8.94
C GLY A 40 18.94 -22.10 -9.99
N ASN A 41 18.00 -23.01 -9.65
CA ASN A 41 17.14 -23.64 -10.66
C ASN A 41 15.62 -23.45 -10.47
N ARG A 42 15.15 -22.78 -9.41
CA ARG A 42 13.72 -22.52 -9.19
C ARG A 42 13.48 -21.15 -8.58
N VAL A 43 12.94 -20.25 -9.40
CA VAL A 43 12.45 -18.93 -8.99
C VAL A 43 10.92 -18.98 -9.01
N VAL A 44 10.29 -18.66 -7.88
CA VAL A 44 8.84 -18.41 -7.83
C VAL A 44 8.66 -16.91 -7.76
N ILE A 45 8.23 -16.31 -8.86
CA ILE A 45 8.02 -14.87 -8.93
C ILE A 45 6.71 -14.53 -8.21
N ILE A 46 6.76 -13.54 -7.33
CA ILE A 46 5.62 -13.02 -6.56
C ILE A 46 5.43 -11.57 -6.98
N GLY A 47 4.19 -11.18 -7.25
CA GLY A 47 3.86 -9.93 -7.93
C GLY A 47 4.17 -10.02 -9.43
N ARG A 48 4.49 -8.86 -10.03
CA ARG A 48 4.63 -8.69 -11.49
C ARG A 48 5.42 -9.80 -12.18
N GLY A 49 4.75 -10.52 -13.10
CA GLY A 49 5.33 -11.60 -13.90
C GLY A 49 5.30 -12.98 -13.22
N GLY A 50 4.62 -13.10 -12.08
CA GLY A 50 4.33 -14.36 -11.39
C GLY A 50 2.94 -14.33 -10.77
N TYR A 51 2.81 -14.69 -9.49
CA TYR A 51 1.54 -14.54 -8.78
C TYR A 51 1.17 -13.07 -8.63
N ASP A 52 0.35 -12.55 -9.56
CA ASP A 52 -0.06 -11.16 -9.67
C ASP A 52 -1.56 -11.10 -9.98
N GLU A 53 -2.38 -10.55 -9.08
CA GLU A 53 -3.82 -10.37 -9.29
C GLU A 53 -4.16 -9.35 -10.38
N HIS A 54 -3.18 -8.56 -10.83
CA HIS A 54 -3.32 -7.65 -11.95
C HIS A 54 -3.06 -8.31 -13.30
N ASP A 55 -2.47 -9.51 -13.35
CA ASP A 55 -2.17 -10.22 -14.59
C ASP A 55 -3.42 -10.98 -15.13
N PRO A 56 -3.92 -10.61 -16.33
CA PRO A 56 -5.04 -11.32 -16.96
C PRO A 56 -4.81 -12.81 -17.20
N ALA A 57 -3.56 -13.27 -17.26
CA ALA A 57 -3.23 -14.68 -17.43
C ALA A 57 -3.67 -15.53 -16.24
N TYR A 58 -3.62 -14.98 -15.02
CA TYR A 58 -4.04 -15.68 -13.80
C TYR A 58 -5.53 -15.50 -13.50
N LEU A 59 -6.07 -14.32 -13.78
CA LEU A 59 -7.46 -13.97 -13.50
C LEU A 59 -8.11 -13.32 -14.74
N PRO A 60 -8.65 -14.12 -15.68
CA PRO A 60 -9.25 -13.58 -16.90
C PRO A 60 -10.53 -12.78 -16.62
N ASP A 61 -11.26 -13.12 -15.55
CA ASP A 61 -12.44 -12.39 -15.11
C ASP A 61 -12.05 -11.20 -14.19
N PRO A 62 -12.34 -9.94 -14.59
CA PRO A 62 -12.06 -8.76 -13.77
C PRO A 62 -12.73 -8.79 -12.39
N THR A 63 -13.91 -9.41 -12.24
CA THR A 63 -14.61 -9.44 -10.95
C THR A 63 -13.96 -10.39 -9.95
N SER A 64 -13.24 -11.38 -10.47
CA SER A 64 -12.43 -12.29 -9.66
C SER A 64 -11.15 -11.61 -9.15
N ARG A 65 -10.59 -10.62 -9.88
CA ARG A 65 -9.40 -9.87 -9.47
C ARG A 65 -9.60 -9.06 -8.19
N GLU A 66 -10.78 -8.48 -8.00
CA GLU A 66 -11.08 -7.66 -6.82
C GLU A 66 -11.18 -8.48 -5.52
N ARG A 67 -11.04 -9.81 -5.58
CA ARG A 67 -11.17 -10.74 -4.46
C ARG A 67 -9.91 -11.57 -4.21
N GLU A 68 -8.83 -11.27 -4.91
CA GLU A 68 -7.54 -11.94 -4.73
C GLU A 68 -6.46 -10.92 -4.41
N CYS A 69 -5.40 -11.42 -3.77
CA CYS A 69 -4.08 -10.81 -3.72
C CYS A 69 -3.03 -11.91 -3.89
N GLU A 70 -1.75 -11.57 -3.96
CA GLU A 70 -0.68 -12.54 -4.21
C GLU A 70 -0.70 -13.70 -3.20
N ALA A 71 -0.98 -13.40 -1.91
CA ALA A 71 -1.04 -14.43 -0.86
C ALA A 71 -2.20 -15.42 -1.08
N THR A 72 -3.37 -14.97 -1.51
CA THR A 72 -4.51 -15.87 -1.76
C THR A 72 -4.30 -16.71 -3.01
N LEU A 73 -3.69 -16.13 -4.06
CA LEU A 73 -3.31 -16.84 -5.27
C LEU A 73 -2.30 -17.96 -4.97
N VAL A 74 -1.23 -17.65 -4.23
CA VAL A 74 -0.25 -18.66 -3.79
C VAL A 74 -0.91 -19.74 -2.94
N ALA A 75 -1.77 -19.37 -1.97
CA ALA A 75 -2.41 -20.34 -1.10
C ALA A 75 -3.31 -21.32 -1.89
N LYS A 76 -4.02 -20.84 -2.91
CA LYS A 76 -4.84 -21.68 -3.80
C LYS A 76 -4.00 -22.59 -4.66
N ASP A 77 -2.96 -22.03 -5.27
CA ASP A 77 -2.04 -22.78 -6.11
C ASP A 77 -1.36 -23.93 -5.33
N LEU A 78 -0.99 -23.68 -4.08
CA LEU A 78 -0.40 -24.67 -3.18
C LEU A 78 -1.43 -25.64 -2.57
N GLY A 79 -2.73 -25.46 -2.80
CA GLY A 79 -3.77 -26.30 -2.21
C GLY A 79 -3.93 -26.14 -0.69
N VAL A 80 -3.53 -24.99 -0.14
CA VAL A 80 -3.58 -24.70 1.30
C VAL A 80 -4.59 -23.61 1.69
N PHE A 81 -5.28 -23.00 0.72
CA PHE A 81 -6.25 -21.92 0.96
C PHE A 81 -7.33 -22.26 2.00
N GLU A 82 -7.83 -23.50 2.00
CA GLU A 82 -8.90 -23.96 2.90
C GLU A 82 -8.42 -24.34 4.31
N ARG A 83 -7.13 -24.19 4.62
CA ARG A 83 -6.58 -24.53 5.93
C ARG A 83 -7.12 -23.58 7.02
N PRO A 84 -7.80 -24.08 8.07
CA PRO A 84 -8.39 -23.22 9.09
C PRO A 84 -7.38 -22.27 9.76
N GLU A 85 -6.15 -22.72 9.95
CA GLU A 85 -5.07 -21.93 10.56
C GLU A 85 -4.55 -20.77 9.70
N LEU A 86 -4.88 -20.75 8.40
CA LEU A 86 -4.51 -19.68 7.48
C LEU A 86 -5.63 -18.66 7.26
N ARG A 87 -6.87 -19.00 7.60
CA ARG A 87 -8.06 -18.20 7.25
C ARG A 87 -7.94 -16.74 7.66
N GLU A 88 -7.71 -16.46 8.95
CA GLU A 88 -7.64 -15.08 9.46
C GLU A 88 -6.49 -14.27 8.84
N VAL A 89 -5.34 -14.93 8.59
CA VAL A 89 -4.17 -14.30 7.99
C VAL A 89 -4.45 -13.94 6.53
N LEU A 90 -5.02 -14.86 5.76
CA LEU A 90 -5.34 -14.65 4.34
C LEU A 90 -6.45 -13.61 4.18
N GLU A 91 -7.52 -13.69 4.98
CA GLU A 91 -8.60 -12.70 4.98
C GLU A 91 -8.09 -11.29 5.32
N TYR A 92 -7.26 -11.17 6.36
CA TYR A 92 -6.66 -9.88 6.71
C TYR A 92 -5.73 -9.35 5.62
N THR A 93 -4.91 -10.22 5.04
CA THR A 93 -3.97 -9.85 3.97
C THR A 93 -4.70 -9.36 2.73
N LEU A 94 -5.73 -10.09 2.29
CA LEU A 94 -6.63 -9.66 1.21
C LEU A 94 -7.30 -8.32 1.55
N ALA A 95 -7.80 -8.16 2.78
CA ALA A 95 -8.47 -6.94 3.17
C ALA A 95 -7.54 -5.71 3.19
N VAL A 96 -6.28 -5.91 3.56
CA VAL A 96 -5.24 -4.87 3.51
C VAL A 96 -4.97 -4.43 2.08
N ASP A 97 -4.87 -5.40 1.19
CA ASP A 97 -4.49 -5.19 -0.19
C ASP A 97 -5.66 -4.65 -1.04
N ALA A 98 -6.71 -5.45 -1.21
CA ALA A 98 -7.85 -5.11 -2.06
C ALA A 98 -8.71 -3.95 -1.53
N PHE A 99 -8.86 -3.83 -0.20
CA PHE A 99 -9.78 -2.85 0.41
C PHE A 99 -9.07 -1.72 1.16
N GLY A 100 -7.74 -1.74 1.22
CA GLY A 100 -6.97 -0.75 1.98
C GLY A 100 -7.29 -0.75 3.48
N GLN A 101 -7.74 -1.88 4.03
CA GLN A 101 -7.83 -2.05 5.48
C GLN A 101 -6.42 -2.10 6.09
N GLY A 102 -6.30 -1.96 7.41
CA GLY A 102 -4.99 -2.05 8.06
C GLY A 102 -3.97 -0.94 7.71
N LYS A 103 -4.40 0.17 7.07
CA LYS A 103 -3.55 1.35 6.82
C LYS A 103 -3.48 2.35 8.00
N GLY A 104 -4.05 1.98 9.14
CA GLY A 104 -3.99 2.77 10.38
C GLY A 104 -2.59 2.77 11.00
N VAL A 105 -2.29 3.78 11.82
CA VAL A 105 -0.99 3.88 12.52
C VAL A 105 -0.76 2.62 13.37
N LEU A 106 0.43 2.02 13.24
CA LEU A 106 0.83 0.77 13.91
C LEU A 106 -0.10 -0.45 13.64
N LYS A 107 -0.78 -0.46 12.49
CA LYS A 107 -1.46 -1.66 11.96
C LYS A 107 -0.50 -2.45 11.06
N LEU A 108 -0.65 -3.77 11.08
CA LEU A 108 0.30 -4.69 10.43
C LEU A 108 0.51 -4.38 8.94
N GLY A 109 -0.58 -4.22 8.17
CA GLY A 109 -0.48 -3.92 6.73
C GLY A 109 0.42 -2.72 6.43
N ARG A 110 0.18 -1.60 7.14
CA ARG A 110 1.02 -0.41 7.04
C ARG A 110 2.44 -0.58 7.58
N LEU A 111 2.61 -1.31 8.68
CA LEU A 111 3.92 -1.53 9.28
C LEU A 111 4.84 -2.28 8.31
N VAL A 112 4.36 -3.31 7.62
CA VAL A 112 5.16 -4.06 6.64
C VAL A 112 5.61 -3.16 5.49
N GLU A 113 4.72 -2.31 4.96
CA GLU A 113 5.06 -1.31 3.94
C GLU A 113 6.14 -0.33 4.43
N GLN A 114 5.99 0.19 5.65
CA GLN A 114 6.95 1.13 6.22
C GLN A 114 8.30 0.46 6.50
N LEU A 115 8.29 -0.78 6.99
CA LEU A 115 9.48 -1.58 7.21
C LEU A 115 10.22 -1.82 5.90
N HIS A 116 9.52 -2.18 4.80
CA HIS A 116 10.13 -2.31 3.48
C HIS A 116 10.80 -1.01 3.00
N ASN A 117 10.23 0.14 3.33
CA ASN A 117 10.80 1.45 3.00
C ASN A 117 11.96 1.91 3.92
N THR A 118 12.28 1.15 4.97
CA THR A 118 13.24 1.57 6.03
C THR A 118 14.34 0.54 6.25
N LEU A 119 14.06 -0.75 6.06
CA LEU A 119 14.94 -1.88 6.34
C LEU A 119 15.22 -2.65 5.05
N PRO A 120 16.36 -3.37 4.98
CA PRO A 120 16.63 -4.27 3.85
C PRO A 120 15.60 -5.41 3.80
N SER A 121 15.24 -5.88 2.60
CA SER A 121 14.14 -6.85 2.40
C SER A 121 14.25 -8.12 3.24
N TRP A 122 15.46 -8.69 3.38
CA TRP A 122 15.68 -9.91 4.20
C TRP A 122 15.28 -9.71 5.67
N ARG A 123 15.38 -8.48 6.19
CA ARG A 123 15.04 -8.18 7.57
C ARG A 123 13.54 -8.05 7.74
N VAL A 124 12.86 -7.44 6.77
CA VAL A 124 11.39 -7.31 6.75
C VAL A 124 10.73 -8.67 6.60
N GLU A 125 11.31 -9.52 5.77
CA GLU A 125 10.94 -10.91 5.61
C GLU A 125 11.02 -11.65 6.96
N GLN A 126 12.17 -11.67 7.64
CA GLN A 126 12.30 -12.29 8.97
C GLN A 126 11.30 -11.72 9.99
N TRP A 127 11.09 -10.40 9.99
CA TRP A 127 10.16 -9.74 10.89
C TRP A 127 8.72 -10.22 10.65
N THR A 128 8.33 -10.34 9.39
CA THR A 128 6.98 -10.73 8.96
C THR A 128 6.76 -12.23 9.14
N GLU A 129 7.71 -13.08 8.75
CA GLU A 129 7.62 -14.54 8.92
C GLU A 129 7.45 -14.93 10.38
N LEU A 130 8.20 -14.30 11.31
CA LEU A 130 8.05 -14.55 12.74
C LEU A 130 6.60 -14.31 13.21
N LEU A 131 5.96 -13.26 12.70
CA LEU A 131 4.58 -12.94 13.04
C LEU A 131 3.60 -13.93 12.41
N LEU A 132 3.75 -14.25 11.13
CA LEU A 132 2.87 -15.19 10.42
C LEU A 132 2.94 -16.60 11.04
N ASP A 133 4.15 -17.07 11.38
CA ASP A 133 4.35 -18.32 12.11
C ASP A 133 3.68 -18.29 13.49
N ALA A 134 3.78 -17.17 14.21
CA ALA A 134 3.14 -17.01 15.51
C ALA A 134 1.61 -16.98 15.41
N MET A 135 1.05 -16.37 14.36
CA MET A 135 -0.40 -16.34 14.09
C MET A 135 -0.93 -17.74 13.80
N VAL A 136 -0.32 -18.48 12.87
CA VAL A 136 -0.68 -19.88 12.57
C VAL A 136 -0.61 -20.74 13.82
N PHE A 137 0.47 -20.60 14.58
CA PHE A 137 0.64 -21.31 15.84
C PHE A 137 -0.47 -20.99 16.84
N SER A 138 -0.89 -19.73 16.96
CA SER A 138 -1.93 -19.32 17.90
C SER A 138 -3.28 -19.97 17.60
N VAL A 139 -3.61 -20.20 16.33
CA VAL A 139 -4.84 -20.88 15.93
C VAL A 139 -4.75 -22.38 16.20
N LEU A 140 -3.64 -23.02 15.84
CA LEU A 140 -3.45 -24.46 16.02
C LEU A 140 -3.38 -24.89 17.50
N GLU A 141 -2.88 -24.02 18.38
CA GLU A 141 -2.59 -24.35 19.77
C GLU A 141 -3.28 -23.36 20.73
N TRP A 142 -4.51 -22.95 20.42
CA TRP A 142 -5.23 -21.86 21.09
C TRP A 142 -5.27 -21.96 22.63
N GLU A 143 -5.57 -23.13 23.20
CA GLU A 143 -5.58 -23.31 24.66
C GLU A 143 -4.19 -23.07 25.27
N ARG A 144 -3.14 -23.58 24.62
CA ARG A 144 -1.76 -23.38 25.07
C ARG A 144 -1.32 -21.94 24.86
N PHE A 145 -1.77 -21.31 23.78
CA PHE A 145 -1.54 -19.90 23.51
C PHE A 145 -2.10 -19.05 24.65
N LEU A 146 -3.35 -19.26 25.05
CA LEU A 146 -3.96 -18.54 26.17
C LEU A 146 -3.21 -18.74 27.50
N ALA A 147 -2.65 -19.93 27.73
CA ALA A 147 -1.91 -20.22 28.95
C ALA A 147 -0.55 -19.50 29.06
N VAL A 148 0.07 -19.13 27.92
CA VAL A 148 1.40 -18.51 27.89
C VAL A 148 1.41 -17.09 27.32
N ALA A 149 0.26 -16.60 26.84
CA ALA A 149 0.12 -15.26 26.32
C ALA A 149 0.52 -14.23 27.38
N PRO A 150 1.35 -13.24 27.03
CA PRO A 150 1.69 -12.17 27.96
C PRO A 150 0.43 -11.42 28.37
N SER A 151 0.33 -11.04 29.65
CA SER A 151 -0.79 -10.22 30.11
C SER A 151 -0.83 -8.88 29.36
N ARG A 152 -1.99 -8.24 29.37
CA ARG A 152 -2.18 -6.91 28.79
C ARG A 152 -1.15 -5.91 29.31
N GLU A 153 -0.93 -5.89 30.62
CA GLU A 153 0.01 -5.02 31.32
C GLU A 153 1.46 -5.31 30.88
N THR A 154 1.79 -6.58 30.70
CA THR A 154 3.10 -7.02 30.22
C THR A 154 3.35 -6.48 28.81
N VAL A 155 2.40 -6.65 27.89
CA VAL A 155 2.52 -6.14 26.51
C VAL A 155 2.61 -4.62 26.50
N LEU A 156 1.80 -3.90 27.29
CA LEU A 156 1.88 -2.43 27.37
C LEU A 156 3.22 -1.94 27.92
N SER A 157 3.79 -2.64 28.90
CA SER A 157 5.13 -2.37 29.43
C SER A 157 6.22 -2.56 28.38
N LEU A 158 6.16 -3.68 27.63
CA LEU A 158 7.09 -3.96 26.54
C LEU A 158 6.92 -2.98 25.37
N LEU A 159 5.68 -2.62 25.03
CA LEU A 159 5.37 -1.63 24.01
C LEU A 159 5.99 -0.27 24.36
N LYS A 160 5.79 0.20 25.61
CA LYS A 160 6.43 1.43 26.10
C LYS A 160 7.95 1.33 26.01
N SER A 161 8.54 0.22 26.45
CA SER A 161 9.99 0.01 26.41
C SER A 161 10.53 0.02 24.97
N SER A 162 9.75 -0.48 24.01
CA SER A 162 10.09 -0.48 22.57
C SER A 162 10.03 0.93 21.99
N PHE A 163 8.99 1.70 22.36
CA PHE A 163 8.84 3.10 21.98
C PHE A 163 9.96 3.97 22.55
N ASP A 164 10.26 3.84 23.85
CA ASP A 164 11.33 4.61 24.51
C ASP A 164 12.68 4.37 23.81
N ARG A 165 12.98 3.12 23.43
CA ARG A 165 14.20 2.78 22.67
C ARG A 165 14.20 3.29 21.24
N ALA A 166 13.06 3.28 20.57
CA ALA A 166 12.95 3.80 19.20
C ALA A 166 13.07 5.32 19.15
N THR A 167 12.68 6.01 20.22
CA THR A 167 12.70 7.48 20.30
C THR A 167 13.95 8.04 20.95
N ASP A 168 14.76 7.20 21.59
CA ASP A 168 16.08 7.58 22.09
C ASP A 168 16.95 8.11 20.94
N GLY A 169 17.41 9.36 21.07
CA GLY A 169 18.18 10.05 20.03
C GLY A 169 17.39 10.48 18.77
N PHE A 170 16.09 10.21 18.67
CA PHE A 170 15.30 10.68 17.52
C PHE A 170 15.04 12.19 17.64
N ALA A 171 15.32 13.01 16.62
CA ALA A 171 15.32 14.47 16.78
C ALA A 171 13.92 15.13 16.71
N HIS A 172 12.96 14.51 16.03
CA HIS A 172 11.69 15.18 15.66
C HIS A 172 10.60 15.04 16.76
N GLU A 173 10.54 15.98 17.70
CA GLU A 173 9.65 15.93 18.88
C GLU A 173 8.15 15.83 18.54
N ALA A 174 7.67 16.56 17.52
CA ALA A 174 6.26 16.47 17.12
C ALA A 174 5.86 15.06 16.67
N THR A 175 6.80 14.32 16.07
CA THR A 175 6.60 12.94 15.65
C THR A 175 6.54 11.99 16.86
N LYS A 176 7.42 12.20 17.84
CA LYS A 176 7.40 11.46 19.10
C LYS A 176 6.07 11.66 19.84
N HIS A 177 5.64 12.92 19.99
CA HIS A 177 4.40 13.25 20.67
C HIS A 177 3.20 12.54 20.06
N ARG A 178 3.06 12.60 18.72
CA ARG A 178 1.97 11.93 18.00
C ARG A 178 1.95 10.42 18.22
N LEU A 179 3.12 9.76 18.22
CA LEU A 179 3.18 8.31 18.47
C LEU A 179 2.97 7.97 19.95
N GLN A 180 3.40 8.82 20.87
CA GLN A 180 3.11 8.67 22.30
C GLN A 180 1.59 8.69 22.54
N GLU A 181 0.85 9.61 21.91
CA GLU A 181 -0.63 9.61 21.97
C GLU A 181 -1.25 8.28 21.47
N VAL A 182 -0.68 7.69 20.40
CA VAL A 182 -1.14 6.38 19.90
C VAL A 182 -0.88 5.29 20.94
N VAL A 183 0.31 5.26 21.55
CA VAL A 183 0.67 4.32 22.61
C VAL A 183 -0.25 4.48 23.82
N ASP A 184 -0.57 5.71 24.22
CA ASP A 184 -1.47 5.98 25.33
C ASP A 184 -2.92 5.58 25.04
N ARG A 185 -3.40 5.74 23.80
CA ARG A 185 -4.71 5.21 23.40
C ARG A 185 -4.80 3.69 23.54
N TYR A 186 -3.72 2.94 23.29
CA TYR A 186 -3.74 1.49 23.52
C TYR A 186 -3.85 1.12 25.01
N ARG A 187 -3.43 2.01 25.92
CA ARG A 187 -3.61 1.82 27.37
C ARG A 187 -5.05 2.02 27.82
N SER A 188 -5.81 2.89 27.16
CA SER A 188 -7.21 3.14 27.49
C SER A 188 -8.19 2.15 26.84
N GLN A 189 -7.79 1.47 25.76
CA GLN A 189 -8.64 0.48 25.08
C GLN A 189 -8.79 -0.82 25.88
N ARG A 190 -10.04 -1.25 26.09
CA ARG A 190 -10.37 -2.51 26.77
C ARG A 190 -9.93 -3.75 26.00
N LEU A 191 -10.13 -3.72 24.67
CA LEU A 191 -9.70 -4.77 23.74
C LEU A 191 -8.91 -4.13 22.61
N TRP A 192 -7.83 -4.76 22.20
CA TRP A 192 -7.08 -4.32 21.03
C TRP A 192 -7.72 -4.86 19.78
N ALA A 193 -7.86 -4.01 18.77
CA ALA A 193 -8.30 -4.44 17.45
C ALA A 193 -7.29 -5.44 16.85
N PRO A 194 -7.73 -6.53 16.21
CA PRO A 194 -6.83 -7.48 15.55
C PRO A 194 -5.80 -6.80 14.64
N PHE A 195 -4.63 -7.44 14.56
CA PHE A 195 -3.49 -7.02 13.73
C PHE A 195 -2.98 -5.58 13.98
N CYS A 196 -3.21 -5.01 15.16
CA CYS A 196 -2.42 -3.87 15.64
C CYS A 196 -1.13 -4.35 16.34
N LEU A 197 -0.16 -3.46 16.48
CA LEU A 197 1.13 -3.79 17.10
C LEU A 197 1.00 -4.46 18.48
N PRO A 198 0.18 -3.98 19.45
CA PRO A 198 -0.05 -4.69 20.71
C PRO A 198 -0.57 -6.12 20.55
N HIS A 199 -1.53 -6.34 19.65
CA HIS A 199 -2.05 -7.68 19.36
C HIS A 199 -0.95 -8.58 18.78
N CYS A 200 -0.22 -8.09 17.78
CA CYS A 200 0.89 -8.83 17.18
C CYS A 200 1.99 -9.14 18.20
N MET A 201 2.29 -8.21 19.12
CA MET A 201 3.25 -8.44 20.21
C MET A 201 2.80 -9.55 21.16
N ALA A 202 1.50 -9.62 21.49
CA ALA A 202 0.97 -10.70 22.32
C ALA A 202 1.14 -12.07 21.63
N VAL A 203 0.82 -12.13 20.34
CA VAL A 203 0.95 -13.33 19.50
C VAL A 203 2.41 -13.80 19.41
N VAL A 204 3.33 -12.91 19.03
CA VAL A 204 4.77 -13.21 18.93
C VAL A 204 5.36 -13.55 20.30
N GLY A 205 4.97 -12.84 21.35
CA GLY A 205 5.43 -13.09 22.72
C GLY A 205 5.11 -14.51 23.18
N ALA A 206 3.86 -14.95 23.00
CA ALA A 206 3.42 -16.31 23.34
C ALA A 206 4.23 -17.37 22.57
N PHE A 207 4.46 -17.15 21.28
CA PHE A 207 5.24 -18.03 20.41
C PHE A 207 6.71 -18.15 20.86
N LEU A 208 7.32 -17.04 21.28
CA LEU A 208 8.73 -16.99 21.69
C LEU A 208 8.98 -17.59 23.07
N VAL A 209 8.05 -17.49 24.03
CA VAL A 209 8.21 -18.09 25.38
C VAL A 209 8.43 -19.61 25.32
N ARG A 210 7.97 -20.29 24.27
CA ARG A 210 8.22 -21.74 24.08
C ARG A 210 9.66 -22.06 23.67
N ARG A 211 10.37 -21.10 23.09
CA ARG A 211 11.72 -21.29 22.51
C ARG A 211 12.81 -20.62 23.33
N LEU A 212 12.44 -19.59 24.08
CA LEU A 212 13.36 -18.70 24.78
C LEU A 212 12.95 -18.59 26.25
N SER A 213 13.92 -18.31 27.12
CA SER A 213 13.62 -17.91 28.49
C SER A 213 12.84 -16.59 28.50
N ARG A 214 11.98 -16.36 29.49
CA ARG A 214 11.15 -15.14 29.61
C ARG A 214 11.96 -13.85 29.38
N ARG A 215 13.16 -13.75 29.98
CA ARG A 215 14.06 -12.60 29.80
C ARG A 215 14.52 -12.42 28.36
N ARG A 216 14.85 -13.52 27.67
CA ARG A 216 15.24 -13.48 26.24
C ARG A 216 14.04 -13.14 25.36
N THR A 217 12.85 -13.66 25.66
CA THR A 217 11.61 -13.32 24.98
C THR A 217 11.30 -11.83 25.08
N SER A 218 11.32 -11.24 26.28
CA SER A 218 11.07 -9.80 26.44
C SER A 218 12.04 -8.95 25.64
N ARG A 219 13.34 -9.31 25.64
CA ARG A 219 14.35 -8.59 24.83
C ARG A 219 14.10 -8.70 23.33
N ALA A 220 13.79 -9.91 22.84
CA ALA A 220 13.49 -10.15 21.44
C ALA A 220 12.22 -9.40 21.01
N LEU A 221 11.17 -9.42 21.83
CA LEU A 221 9.92 -8.72 21.54
C LEU A 221 10.09 -7.20 21.52
N VAL A 222 10.89 -6.66 22.44
CA VAL A 222 11.23 -5.24 22.45
C VAL A 222 12.01 -4.84 21.20
N ALA A 223 13.00 -5.62 20.79
CA ALA A 223 13.76 -5.36 19.57
C ALA A 223 12.88 -5.44 18.31
N TRP A 224 12.02 -6.47 18.23
CA TRP A 224 11.08 -6.65 17.12
C TRP A 224 10.06 -5.49 17.02
N ALA A 225 9.48 -5.05 18.13
CA ALA A 225 8.54 -3.93 18.13
C ALA A 225 9.23 -2.56 17.96
N GLN A 226 10.50 -2.42 18.38
CA GLN A 226 11.29 -1.21 18.15
C GLN A 226 11.46 -0.93 16.65
N GLU A 227 11.67 -1.95 15.82
CA GLU A 227 11.76 -1.81 14.36
C GLU A 227 10.47 -1.22 13.76
N ALA A 228 9.30 -1.68 14.23
CA ALA A 228 8.01 -1.11 13.82
C ALA A 228 7.85 0.36 14.21
N PHE A 229 8.29 0.74 15.42
CA PHE A 229 8.28 2.14 15.84
C PHE A 229 9.23 3.01 15.02
N LEU A 230 10.45 2.54 14.74
CA LEU A 230 11.42 3.27 13.90
C LEU A 230 10.87 3.51 12.49
N ALA A 231 10.25 2.49 11.89
CA ALA A 231 9.62 2.60 10.58
C ALA A 231 8.46 3.63 10.57
N GLU A 232 7.61 3.63 11.61
CA GLU A 232 6.53 4.63 11.71
C GLU A 232 7.08 6.03 12.04
N LEU A 233 8.10 6.17 12.89
CA LEU A 233 8.75 7.46 13.18
C LEU A 233 9.34 8.08 11.90
N GLU A 234 10.03 7.28 11.10
CA GLU A 234 10.58 7.70 9.81
C GLU A 234 9.47 8.10 8.82
N TRP A 235 8.38 7.32 8.77
CA TRP A 235 7.22 7.65 7.96
C TRP A 235 6.55 8.98 8.35
N GLN A 236 6.45 9.25 9.66
CA GLN A 236 5.93 10.50 10.19
C GLN A 236 6.89 11.66 9.94
N ARG A 237 8.22 11.45 10.05
CA ARG A 237 9.22 12.46 9.69
C ARG A 237 9.04 12.93 8.25
N ARG A 238 8.93 12.00 7.29
CA ARG A 238 8.65 12.33 5.87
C ARG A 238 7.35 13.13 5.69
N TYR A 239 6.33 12.86 6.50
CA TYR A 239 5.08 13.63 6.48
C TYR A 239 5.28 15.08 6.94
N PHE A 240 6.10 15.33 7.97
CA PHE A 240 6.40 16.68 8.43
C PHE A 240 7.35 17.41 7.48
N GLU A 241 8.34 16.71 6.90
CA GLU A 241 9.25 17.30 5.91
C GLU A 241 8.52 17.71 4.63
N ALA A 242 7.48 16.98 4.24
CA ALA A 242 6.62 17.38 3.14
C ALA A 242 5.94 18.74 3.37
N ALA A 243 5.82 19.24 4.60
CA ALA A 243 5.30 20.58 4.86
C ALA A 243 6.24 21.70 4.37
N GLN A 244 7.53 21.41 4.12
CA GLN A 244 8.48 22.40 3.62
C GLN A 244 8.20 22.83 2.17
N ASP A 245 7.59 21.94 1.38
CA ASP A 245 7.21 22.27 -0.01
C ASP A 245 5.81 22.91 -0.09
N HIS A 246 5.10 23.04 1.04
CA HIS A 246 3.70 23.46 1.06
C HIS A 246 3.48 24.84 0.43
N ASP A 247 4.31 25.81 0.78
CA ASP A 247 4.24 27.19 0.28
C ASP A 247 4.51 27.32 -1.23
N ARG A 248 4.95 26.24 -1.88
CA ARG A 248 5.25 26.20 -3.32
C ARG A 248 4.06 25.69 -4.15
N ALA A 249 2.95 25.32 -3.53
CA ALA A 249 1.79 24.82 -4.24
C ALA A 249 0.98 25.95 -4.86
N GLU A 250 0.47 25.69 -6.07
CA GLU A 250 -0.49 26.52 -6.76
C GLU A 250 -1.90 25.97 -6.51
N GLU A 251 -2.80 26.85 -6.07
CA GLU A 251 -4.20 26.53 -5.81
C GLU A 251 -5.06 26.73 -7.05
N CYS A 252 -6.03 25.83 -7.26
CA CYS A 252 -7.05 25.93 -8.30
C CYS A 252 -8.42 25.59 -7.70
N SER A 253 -9.31 26.58 -7.64
CA SER A 253 -10.72 26.40 -7.27
C SER A 253 -11.53 25.85 -8.43
N LEU A 254 -12.40 24.88 -8.15
CA LEU A 254 -13.36 24.31 -9.09
C LEU A 254 -14.76 24.31 -8.49
N MET A 255 -15.80 24.40 -9.33
CA MET A 255 -17.18 24.21 -8.92
C MET A 255 -17.64 22.78 -9.24
N ILE A 256 -18.01 22.01 -8.22
CA ILE A 256 -18.52 20.64 -8.37
C ILE A 256 -19.84 20.48 -7.63
N ARG A 257 -20.91 20.23 -8.37
CA ARG A 257 -22.29 20.17 -7.87
C ARG A 257 -22.68 21.42 -7.09
N GLY A 258 -22.25 22.59 -7.56
CA GLY A 258 -22.52 23.88 -6.92
C GLY A 258 -21.69 24.19 -5.67
N GLU A 259 -20.77 23.30 -5.27
CA GLU A 259 -19.84 23.53 -4.15
C GLU A 259 -18.44 23.86 -4.68
N GLU A 260 -17.78 24.83 -4.06
CA GLU A 260 -16.39 25.16 -4.37
C GLU A 260 -15.45 24.14 -3.71
N VAL A 261 -14.53 23.59 -4.50
CA VAL A 261 -13.50 22.66 -4.03
C VAL A 261 -12.12 23.09 -4.49
N ILE A 262 -11.09 22.62 -3.80
CA ILE A 262 -9.71 23.00 -4.02
C ILE A 262 -8.92 21.84 -4.64
N VAL A 263 -8.14 22.17 -5.66
CA VAL A 263 -7.10 21.30 -6.24
C VAL A 263 -5.74 21.99 -6.07
N TYR A 264 -4.76 21.28 -5.50
CA TYR A 264 -3.38 21.78 -5.42
C TYR A 264 -2.50 21.17 -6.51
N PHE A 265 -1.66 22.01 -7.12
CA PHE A 265 -0.58 21.63 -8.02
C PHE A 265 0.74 21.93 -7.33
N ILE A 266 1.65 20.96 -7.26
CA ILE A 266 2.92 21.12 -6.56
C ILE A 266 4.05 20.36 -7.25
N HIS A 267 5.25 20.96 -7.22
CA HIS A 267 6.49 20.30 -7.62
C HIS A 267 7.21 19.83 -6.36
N SER A 268 7.22 18.53 -6.12
CA SER A 268 7.84 17.94 -4.92
C SER A 268 8.22 16.48 -5.15
N ASP A 269 9.38 16.09 -4.61
CA ASP A 269 9.81 14.70 -4.52
C ASP A 269 9.38 14.02 -3.21
N GLN A 270 8.71 14.75 -2.33
CA GLN A 270 8.25 14.25 -1.04
C GLN A 270 7.07 13.30 -1.24
N GLN A 271 7.29 12.01 -0.97
CA GLN A 271 6.28 10.95 -1.14
C GLN A 271 4.96 11.22 -0.39
N ARG A 272 5.01 12.03 0.67
CA ARG A 272 3.89 12.30 1.58
C ARG A 272 3.18 13.63 1.32
N ILE A 273 3.56 14.38 0.29
CA ILE A 273 3.07 15.73 0.04
C ILE A 273 1.54 15.80 -0.06
N HIS A 274 0.91 14.90 -0.81
CA HIS A 274 -0.55 14.85 -0.93
C HIS A 274 -1.27 14.67 0.41
N SER A 275 -0.71 13.84 1.29
CA SER A 275 -1.31 13.58 2.59
C SER A 275 -1.20 14.78 3.51
N ARG A 276 -0.17 15.61 3.35
CA ARG A 276 -0.01 16.86 4.09
C ARG A 276 -1.13 17.84 3.73
N PHE A 277 -1.36 18.07 2.43
CA PHE A 277 -2.47 18.91 1.95
C PHE A 277 -3.83 18.39 2.41
N PHE A 278 -4.12 17.09 2.26
CA PHE A 278 -5.41 16.56 2.70
C PHE A 278 -5.68 16.71 4.21
N HIS A 279 -4.64 16.88 5.04
CA HIS A 279 -4.83 17.14 6.46
C HIS A 279 -5.34 18.56 6.75
N GLU A 280 -5.10 19.51 5.86
CA GLU A 280 -5.36 20.94 6.13
C GLU A 280 -6.81 21.35 5.90
N SER A 281 -7.46 20.78 4.88
CA SER A 281 -8.86 21.09 4.60
C SER A 281 -9.58 19.92 3.95
N GLN A 282 -10.84 19.71 4.35
CA GLN A 282 -11.75 18.75 3.73
C GLN A 282 -12.18 19.11 2.31
N TRP A 283 -12.01 20.37 1.93
CA TRP A 283 -12.34 20.89 0.61
C TRP A 283 -11.26 20.65 -0.44
N ILE A 284 -10.07 20.20 -0.02
CA ILE A 284 -9.02 19.75 -0.94
C ILE A 284 -9.39 18.37 -1.46
N VAL A 285 -9.81 18.31 -2.71
CA VAL A 285 -10.31 17.08 -3.33
C VAL A 285 -9.23 16.33 -4.11
N LEU A 286 -8.27 17.07 -4.70
CA LEU A 286 -7.14 16.52 -5.45
C LEU A 286 -5.82 17.20 -5.07
N VAL A 287 -4.74 16.44 -5.15
CA VAL A 287 -3.36 16.97 -5.14
C VAL A 287 -2.62 16.38 -6.34
N VAL A 288 -2.10 17.26 -7.19
CA VAL A 288 -1.29 16.97 -8.36
C VAL A 288 0.17 17.24 -7.99
N ALA A 289 0.95 16.18 -7.82
CA ALA A 289 2.37 16.26 -7.49
C ALA A 289 3.22 15.89 -8.71
N ARG A 290 3.99 16.85 -9.23
CA ARG A 290 5.04 16.61 -10.22
C ARG A 290 6.38 16.42 -9.51
N ARG A 291 7.07 15.34 -9.85
CA ARG A 291 8.40 15.02 -9.32
C ARG A 291 9.49 15.71 -10.14
N SER A 292 10.70 15.82 -9.59
CA SER A 292 11.85 16.37 -10.34
C SER A 292 12.20 15.57 -11.60
N THR A 293 11.81 14.30 -11.65
CA THR A 293 11.93 13.41 -12.82
C THR A 293 10.89 13.70 -13.92
N GLY A 294 9.98 14.66 -13.71
CA GLY A 294 8.90 15.01 -14.63
C GLY A 294 7.64 14.15 -14.48
N HIS A 295 7.71 13.02 -13.78
CA HIS A 295 6.57 12.15 -13.49
C HIS A 295 5.51 12.87 -12.65
N VAL A 296 4.24 12.55 -12.90
CA VAL A 296 3.10 13.20 -12.24
C VAL A 296 2.25 12.16 -11.50
N GLN A 297 1.83 12.50 -10.29
CA GLN A 297 0.91 11.71 -9.49
C GLN A 297 -0.28 12.59 -9.07
N ILE A 298 -1.49 12.12 -9.35
CA ILE A 298 -2.74 12.81 -9.00
C ILE A 298 -3.44 11.97 -7.95
N PHE A 299 -3.44 12.46 -6.72
CA PHE A 299 -4.07 11.81 -5.60
C PHE A 299 -5.46 12.39 -5.35
N ARG A 300 -6.42 11.53 -5.08
CA ARG A 300 -7.77 11.92 -4.68
C ARG A 300 -7.99 11.71 -3.19
N ARG A 301 -8.64 12.67 -2.54
CA ARG A 301 -9.14 12.49 -1.18
C ARG A 301 -10.28 11.46 -1.16
N ARG A 302 -10.08 10.34 -0.48
CA ARG A 302 -11.11 9.29 -0.33
C ARG A 302 -12.29 9.73 0.54
N SER A 303 -12.04 10.56 1.57
CA SER A 303 -13.03 11.04 2.54
C SER A 303 -13.43 12.49 2.28
N ALA A 304 -13.52 12.90 1.01
CA ALA A 304 -14.07 14.21 0.66
C ALA A 304 -15.58 14.23 0.94
N PRO A 305 -16.14 15.38 1.35
CA PRO A 305 -17.59 15.54 1.50
C PRO A 305 -18.32 15.34 0.17
N LEU A 306 -17.65 15.66 -0.94
CA LEU A 306 -18.16 15.46 -2.30
C LEU A 306 -17.57 14.22 -2.95
N ARG A 307 -18.45 13.36 -3.44
CA ARG A 307 -18.08 12.16 -4.20
C ARG A 307 -17.78 12.54 -5.65
N ILE A 308 -16.51 12.84 -5.91
CA ILE A 308 -15.97 13.07 -7.27
C ILE A 308 -15.49 11.77 -7.91
N SER A 309 -15.55 11.67 -9.23
CA SER A 309 -14.89 10.60 -9.99
C SER A 309 -13.81 11.20 -10.89
N THR A 310 -12.69 10.50 -11.03
CA THR A 310 -11.54 10.94 -11.84
C THR A 310 -11.44 10.23 -13.20
N GLU A 311 -12.46 9.45 -13.59
CA GLU A 311 -12.51 8.76 -14.90
C GLU A 311 -12.39 9.74 -16.07
N SER A 312 -13.15 10.85 -16.06
CA SER A 312 -13.03 11.87 -17.12
C SER A 312 -11.66 12.55 -17.11
N VAL A 313 -11.04 12.74 -15.95
CA VAL A 313 -9.71 13.35 -15.84
C VAL A 313 -8.67 12.45 -16.51
N VAL A 314 -8.64 11.15 -16.18
CA VAL A 314 -7.67 10.23 -16.80
C VAL A 314 -7.93 10.05 -18.30
N ALA A 315 -9.19 10.09 -18.74
CA ALA A 315 -9.52 10.02 -20.16
C ALA A 315 -9.01 11.26 -20.93
N PHE A 316 -9.16 12.46 -20.39
CA PHE A 316 -8.60 13.67 -20.99
C PHE A 316 -7.07 13.65 -21.01
N LEU A 317 -6.42 13.24 -19.91
CA LEU A 317 -4.96 13.14 -19.85
C LEU A 317 -4.40 12.18 -20.92
N ARG A 318 -4.98 10.97 -21.02
CA ARG A 318 -4.55 9.98 -22.01
C ARG A 318 -4.84 10.43 -23.44
N SER A 319 -6.01 11.03 -23.70
CA SER A 319 -6.33 11.56 -25.03
C SER A 319 -5.36 12.66 -25.45
N ARG A 320 -4.97 13.54 -24.53
CA ARG A 320 -4.04 14.64 -24.81
C ARG A 320 -2.62 14.14 -25.04
N GLU A 321 -2.20 13.11 -24.30
CA GLU A 321 -0.90 12.45 -24.51
C GLU A 321 -0.84 11.75 -25.89
N LEU A 322 -1.90 11.03 -26.29
CA LEU A 322 -2.01 10.41 -27.61
C LEU A 322 -1.90 11.46 -28.73
N GLU A 323 -2.64 12.57 -28.60
CA GLU A 323 -2.60 13.68 -29.55
C GLU A 323 -1.19 14.26 -29.72
N LYS A 324 -0.48 14.51 -28.60
CA LYS A 324 0.91 15.02 -28.64
C LYS A 324 1.89 14.10 -29.34
N LEU A 325 1.65 12.79 -29.28
CA LEU A 325 2.50 11.78 -29.90
C LEU A 325 2.03 11.40 -31.31
N GLY A 326 0.94 12.02 -31.79
CA GLY A 326 0.35 11.70 -33.10
C GLY A 326 -0.22 10.28 -33.17
N GLU A 327 -0.56 9.68 -32.02
CA GLU A 327 -1.15 8.34 -31.96
C GLU A 327 -2.66 8.39 -32.22
N PRO A 328 -3.25 7.31 -32.76
CA PRO A 328 -4.69 7.25 -32.96
C PRO A 328 -5.45 7.43 -31.64
N PRO A 329 -6.57 8.17 -31.67
CA PRO A 329 -7.43 8.30 -30.50
C PRO A 329 -8.05 6.96 -30.09
N ALA A 330 -8.19 6.75 -28.79
CA ALA A 330 -8.69 5.51 -28.21
C ALA A 330 -10.16 5.61 -27.76
N GLN A 331 -10.83 4.46 -27.67
CA GLN A 331 -12.20 4.40 -27.17
C GLN A 331 -12.29 4.73 -25.68
N TRP A 332 -13.46 5.21 -25.24
CA TRP A 332 -13.71 5.60 -23.85
C TRP A 332 -13.34 4.49 -22.86
N LYS A 333 -13.76 3.25 -23.16
CA LYS A 333 -13.50 2.08 -22.32
C LYS A 333 -12.00 1.85 -22.06
N ASP A 334 -11.16 2.13 -23.06
CA ASP A 334 -9.71 1.93 -22.97
C ASP A 334 -9.08 3.12 -22.23
N LEU A 335 -9.57 4.33 -22.50
CA LEU A 335 -9.17 5.58 -21.83
C LEU A 335 -9.44 5.60 -20.32
N VAL A 336 -10.44 4.86 -19.83
CA VAL A 336 -10.74 4.75 -18.39
C VAL A 336 -10.34 3.40 -17.77
N SER A 337 -9.73 2.52 -18.56
CA SER A 337 -9.21 1.24 -18.03
C SER A 337 -8.01 1.45 -17.10
N PRO A 338 -7.69 0.52 -16.17
CA PRO A 338 -6.53 0.67 -15.31
C PRO A 338 -5.22 0.86 -16.08
N ALA A 339 -4.99 0.04 -17.11
CA ALA A 339 -3.76 0.06 -17.92
C ALA A 339 -3.73 1.17 -19.00
N GLY A 340 -4.89 1.64 -19.45
CA GLY A 340 -4.99 2.58 -20.56
C GLY A 340 -4.94 1.91 -21.93
N PRO A 341 -5.13 2.68 -23.02
CA PRO A 341 -4.96 2.17 -24.37
C PRO A 341 -3.49 1.85 -24.64
N GLU A 342 -3.22 1.08 -25.70
CA GLU A 342 -1.86 0.80 -26.15
C GLU A 342 -1.08 2.08 -26.52
N GLY A 343 0.23 1.94 -26.68
CA GLY A 343 1.11 3.08 -26.98
C GLY A 343 1.25 4.04 -25.80
N ALA A 344 1.16 5.35 -26.08
CA ALA A 344 1.30 6.42 -25.11
C ALA A 344 0.28 6.38 -23.98
N GLY A 345 -0.90 5.81 -24.23
CA GLY A 345 -1.95 5.65 -23.23
C GLY A 345 -1.49 4.88 -21.98
N ARG A 346 -0.53 3.95 -22.14
CA ARG A 346 0.05 3.15 -21.06
C ARG A 346 0.94 3.94 -20.11
N LYS A 347 1.33 5.17 -20.45
CA LYS A 347 2.11 6.04 -19.56
C LYS A 347 1.36 6.44 -18.30
N TRP A 348 0.03 6.43 -18.35
CA TRP A 348 -0.84 6.81 -17.25
C TRP A 348 -1.51 5.56 -16.71
N PHE A 349 -1.27 5.21 -15.46
CA PHE A 349 -1.97 4.15 -14.73
C PHE A 349 -3.12 4.74 -13.91
N TYR A 350 -4.30 4.14 -14.02
CA TYR A 350 -5.49 4.54 -13.27
C TYR A 350 -5.80 3.53 -12.16
N HIS A 351 -5.52 3.91 -10.92
CA HIS A 351 -5.83 3.07 -9.78
C HIS A 351 -7.28 3.29 -9.36
N LYS A 352 -8.19 2.54 -9.99
CA LYS A 352 -9.65 2.67 -9.85
C LYS A 352 -10.14 2.64 -8.38
N PRO A 353 -9.64 1.76 -7.47
CA PRO A 353 -10.11 1.74 -6.09
C PRO A 353 -9.85 3.04 -5.30
N THR A 354 -8.74 3.74 -5.57
CA THR A 354 -8.47 5.05 -4.96
C THR A 354 -8.89 6.23 -5.83
N GLU A 355 -9.24 5.97 -7.09
CA GLU A 355 -9.39 6.97 -8.13
C GLU A 355 -8.16 7.89 -8.25
N SER A 356 -6.95 7.33 -8.03
CA SER A 356 -5.67 8.04 -8.20
C SER A 356 -5.07 7.74 -9.57
N ILE A 357 -4.34 8.69 -10.12
CA ILE A 357 -3.78 8.61 -11.47
C ILE A 357 -2.26 8.79 -11.36
N PHE A 358 -1.49 7.93 -12.01
CA PHE A 358 -0.04 7.91 -11.90
C PHE A 358 0.60 7.88 -13.28
N ASN A 359 1.48 8.82 -13.58
CA ASN A 359 2.43 8.69 -14.68
C ASN A 359 3.74 8.13 -14.13
N GLY A 360 3.97 6.84 -14.39
CA GLY A 360 5.05 6.06 -13.79
C GLY A 360 4.89 5.82 -12.28
N GLY A 361 5.93 5.28 -11.64
CA GLY A 361 5.92 5.01 -10.20
C GLY A 361 7.02 4.05 -9.77
N LEU A 362 7.08 3.74 -8.47
CA LEU A 362 8.07 2.78 -7.93
C LEU A 362 7.90 1.38 -8.53
N THR A 363 6.67 1.01 -8.89
CA THR A 363 6.34 -0.28 -9.51
C THR A 363 6.40 -0.26 -11.03
N ALA A 364 6.66 0.89 -11.65
CA ALA A 364 6.75 1.05 -13.10
C ALA A 364 7.91 2.01 -13.45
N PRO A 365 9.17 1.65 -13.13
CA PRO A 365 10.33 2.53 -13.29
C PRO A 365 10.68 2.82 -14.75
N ASP A 366 10.27 1.96 -15.69
CA ASP A 366 10.56 2.10 -17.13
C ASP A 366 9.57 3.00 -17.87
N VAL A 367 8.50 3.44 -17.20
CA VAL A 367 7.54 4.39 -17.79
C VAL A 367 8.21 5.75 -17.86
N VAL A 368 8.26 6.34 -19.05
CA VAL A 368 8.77 7.70 -19.25
C VAL A 368 7.78 8.74 -18.72
N SER A 369 8.32 9.91 -18.34
CA SER A 369 7.50 11.04 -17.89
C SER A 369 6.57 11.56 -19.01
N THR A 370 5.46 12.14 -18.60
CA THR A 370 4.45 12.75 -19.48
C THR A 370 5.01 13.94 -20.24
N LEU A 371 4.54 14.11 -21.49
CA LEU A 371 4.83 15.30 -22.31
C LEU A 371 3.89 16.48 -22.03
N LEU A 372 2.91 16.29 -21.13
CA LEU A 372 1.95 17.32 -20.78
C LEU A 372 2.56 18.34 -19.81
N THR A 373 2.37 19.62 -20.09
CA THR A 373 2.74 20.70 -19.16
C THR A 373 1.75 20.77 -17.99
N ASP A 374 2.07 21.53 -16.96
CA ASP A 374 1.16 21.69 -15.82
C ASP A 374 -0.13 22.39 -16.19
N GLU A 375 -0.07 23.33 -17.13
CA GLU A 375 -1.25 24.02 -17.68
C GLU A 375 -2.16 23.04 -18.43
N GLU A 376 -1.59 22.12 -19.20
CA GLU A 376 -2.38 21.11 -19.92
C GLU A 376 -3.01 20.09 -18.96
N ILE A 377 -2.29 19.68 -17.92
CA ILE A 377 -2.83 18.80 -16.87
C ILE A 377 -3.94 19.53 -16.10
N ARG A 378 -3.75 20.83 -15.82
CA ARG A 378 -4.77 21.67 -15.19
C ARG A 378 -6.02 21.78 -16.04
N ASP A 379 -5.89 22.03 -17.35
CA ASP A 379 -7.02 22.05 -18.28
C ASP A 379 -7.76 20.70 -18.31
N CYS A 380 -7.03 19.57 -18.33
CA CYS A 380 -7.64 18.24 -18.26
C CYS A 380 -8.44 18.03 -16.96
N ILE A 381 -7.94 18.50 -15.82
CA ILE A 381 -8.62 18.39 -14.53
C ILE A 381 -9.87 19.27 -14.50
N ILE A 382 -9.76 20.53 -14.93
CA ILE A 382 -10.88 21.47 -15.00
C ILE A 382 -12.00 20.88 -15.87
N ARG A 383 -11.67 20.45 -17.10
CA ARG A 383 -12.65 19.82 -18.01
C ARG A 383 -13.22 18.52 -17.47
N GLY A 384 -12.40 17.74 -16.74
CA GLY A 384 -12.78 16.45 -16.18
C GLY A 384 -13.71 16.57 -14.95
N LEU A 385 -13.64 17.65 -14.19
CA LEU A 385 -14.34 17.77 -12.91
C LEU A 385 -15.38 18.89 -12.87
N ASP A 386 -15.05 20.09 -13.36
CA ASP A 386 -15.84 21.29 -13.14
C ASP A 386 -17.22 21.23 -13.82
N ASP A 387 -18.24 21.73 -13.13
CA ASP A 387 -19.63 21.70 -13.55
C ASP A 387 -19.85 22.39 -14.90
N GLN A 388 -19.11 23.47 -15.18
CA GLN A 388 -19.28 24.23 -16.43
C GLN A 388 -18.94 23.38 -17.67
N TYR A 389 -18.11 22.34 -17.52
CA TYR A 389 -17.70 21.43 -18.60
C TYR A 389 -18.49 20.12 -18.61
N LEU A 390 -19.59 20.00 -17.85
CA LEU A 390 -20.45 18.81 -17.90
C LEU A 390 -20.96 18.48 -19.32
N PRO A 391 -21.38 19.44 -20.16
CA PRO A 391 -21.74 19.15 -21.55
C PRO A 391 -20.56 18.56 -22.35
N THR A 392 -19.37 19.15 -22.21
CA THR A 392 -18.13 18.71 -22.87
C THR A 392 -17.76 17.28 -22.48
N ARG A 393 -17.88 16.92 -21.19
CA ARG A 393 -17.63 15.54 -20.71
C ARG A 393 -18.57 14.53 -21.35
N ARG A 394 -19.86 14.85 -21.41
CA ARG A 394 -20.87 13.97 -22.01
C ARG A 394 -20.66 13.80 -23.51
N GLN A 395 -20.31 14.87 -24.20
CA GLN A 395 -19.98 14.82 -25.62
C GLN A 395 -18.73 13.96 -25.85
N PHE A 396 -17.64 14.23 -25.14
CA PHE A 396 -16.39 13.49 -25.27
C PHE A 396 -16.57 11.98 -25.00
N SER A 397 -17.31 11.61 -23.95
CA SER A 397 -17.61 10.21 -23.66
C SER A 397 -18.42 9.54 -24.77
N ARG A 398 -19.37 10.25 -25.40
CA ARG A 398 -20.17 9.72 -26.53
C ARG A 398 -19.33 9.55 -27.80
N GLU A 399 -18.55 10.56 -28.15
CA GLU A 399 -17.66 10.53 -29.33
C GLU A 399 -16.63 9.39 -29.26
N GLN A 400 -16.17 9.05 -28.05
CA GLN A 400 -15.24 7.93 -27.85
C GLN A 400 -15.95 6.59 -27.59
N ALA A 401 -17.28 6.56 -27.46
CA ALA A 401 -18.06 5.34 -27.31
C ALA A 401 -18.52 4.77 -28.66
N GLU A 402 -18.70 5.62 -29.68
CA GLU A 402 -19.12 5.19 -31.00
C GLU A 402 -17.98 4.44 -31.73
N PRO A 403 -18.25 3.27 -32.35
CA PRO A 403 -17.26 2.62 -33.19
C PRO A 403 -16.92 3.55 -34.34
N ARG A 404 -15.63 3.86 -34.53
CA ARG A 404 -15.19 4.59 -35.73
C ARG A 404 -15.41 3.68 -36.93
N SER A 405 -16.33 4.10 -37.80
CA SER A 405 -16.69 3.43 -39.05
C SER A 405 -15.54 3.33 -40.03
#